data_AF-A0A0G3G4X1-F1
#
_entry.id   AF-A0A0G3G4X1-F1
#
_cell.length_a   1.000
_cell.length_b   1.000
_cell.length_c   1.000
_cell.angle_alpha   90.00
_cell.angle_beta   90.00
_cell.angle_gamma   90.00
#
_symmetry.space_group_name_H-M   'P 1'
#
loop_
_entity.id
_entity.type
_entity.pdbx_description
1 polymer ?
#
loop_
_entity_poly.entity_id
_entity_poly.type
_entity_poly.pdbx_seq_one_letter_code
_entity_poly.pdbx_strand_id
1 'polypeptide(L)'
;MSDQGRRKDTGRNGPQGTMLFQGQELPDQETAPDTASAAAPPGGHPVLVGISEPFAQQRLTLKPGKRSVGRQAANDIVLQEGSVSSQHAWLVNDGGECRVVNLLSTNGTWVNDEKVHEATLKDGDHVRFGRVEFVFRRRDDGSEVRAQGGGRRRLWRWLGIAVVVLVLAAVARILLETA
;
A
#
# COMPACT_ATOMS: atom_id res chain seq x y z
N MET A 1 -71.66 41.81 -5.19
CA MET A 1 -71.79 41.35 -3.79
C MET A 1 -71.14 39.98 -3.71
N SER A 2 -69.98 39.86 -3.05
CA SER A 2 -69.85 39.41 -1.64
C SER A 2 -70.28 37.93 -1.53
N ASP A 3 -69.57 36.98 -0.93
CA ASP A 3 -68.59 36.96 0.15
C ASP A 3 -68.07 35.50 0.27
N GLN A 4 -67.06 35.34 1.09
CA GLN A 4 -66.16 34.24 1.40
C GLN A 4 -66.74 32.86 1.81
N GLY A 5 -65.85 31.86 1.74
CA GLY A 5 -65.82 30.66 2.58
C GLY A 5 -65.58 29.40 1.74
N ARG A 6 -64.73 28.41 2.08
CA ARG A 6 -64.06 28.04 3.32
C ARG A 6 -63.12 26.85 3.03
N ARG A 7 -61.84 27.00 3.36
CA ARG A 7 -60.84 26.05 3.92
C ARG A 7 -60.94 24.54 3.64
N LYS A 8 -59.85 24.00 3.05
CA LYS A 8 -58.76 23.17 3.64
C LYS A 8 -59.11 21.70 3.87
N ASP A 9 -58.67 20.87 2.92
CA ASP A 9 -58.36 19.46 3.17
C ASP A 9 -57.11 19.37 4.06
N THR A 10 -57.29 18.75 5.21
CA THR A 10 -56.28 18.50 6.23
C THR A 10 -55.46 17.27 5.86
N GLY A 11 -54.32 17.52 5.21
CA GLY A 11 -53.23 16.55 5.12
C GLY A 11 -52.82 16.08 6.51
N ARG A 12 -53.04 14.80 6.75
CA ARG A 12 -52.81 14.07 8.01
C ARG A 12 -51.30 13.98 8.27
N ASN A 13 -50.85 14.49 9.41
CA ASN A 13 -49.48 14.29 9.90
C ASN A 13 -49.24 12.81 10.21
N GLY A 14 -48.22 12.23 9.58
CA GLY A 14 -47.57 10.97 9.99
C GLY A 14 -46.39 11.22 10.93
N PRO A 15 -45.90 10.17 11.64
CA PRO A 15 -44.94 10.30 12.72
C PRO A 15 -43.50 10.54 12.25
N GLN A 16 -42.76 11.18 13.13
CA GLN A 16 -41.39 11.68 13.09
C GLN A 16 -40.38 10.87 12.23
N GLY A 17 -39.60 11.56 11.40
CA GLY A 17 -38.19 11.20 11.16
C GLY A 17 -37.70 10.93 9.73
N THR A 18 -38.53 10.96 8.69
CA THR A 18 -38.06 10.72 7.31
C THR A 18 -38.07 12.02 6.51
N MET A 19 -36.92 12.69 6.40
CA MET A 19 -36.73 13.74 5.40
C MET A 19 -36.64 13.08 4.03
N LEU A 20 -37.68 13.25 3.22
CA LEU A 20 -37.72 12.90 1.81
C LEU A 20 -36.93 13.98 1.05
N PHE A 21 -35.69 13.69 0.67
CA PHE A 21 -34.93 14.59 -0.20
C PHE A 21 -35.51 14.50 -1.62
N GLN A 22 -36.25 15.53 -2.01
CA GLN A 22 -36.70 15.73 -3.38
C GLN A 22 -35.46 16.12 -4.20
N GLY A 23 -35.11 15.33 -5.22
CA GLY A 23 -33.90 15.52 -6.01
C GLY A 23 -33.88 16.88 -6.71
N GLN A 24 -33.23 17.86 -6.07
CA GLN A 24 -32.74 19.05 -6.75
C GLN A 24 -31.41 18.66 -7.40
N GLU A 25 -31.46 18.69 -8.73
CA GLU A 25 -30.39 18.65 -9.71
C GLU A 25 -29.04 19.13 -9.12
N LEU A 26 -28.11 18.18 -9.00
CA LEU A 26 -26.71 18.47 -8.69
C LEU A 26 -26.15 19.34 -9.83
N PRO A 27 -25.56 20.51 -9.57
CA PRO A 27 -24.88 21.26 -10.63
C PRO A 27 -23.71 20.43 -11.16
N ASP A 28 -23.68 20.28 -12.48
CA ASP A 28 -22.57 19.69 -13.23
C ASP A 28 -21.27 20.40 -12.84
N GLN A 29 -20.46 19.74 -12.01
CA GLN A 29 -19.09 20.18 -11.75
C GLN A 29 -18.24 19.73 -12.94
N GLU A 30 -18.31 20.54 -13.99
CA GLU A 30 -17.34 20.55 -15.08
C GLU A 30 -15.92 20.68 -14.48
N THR A 31 -15.14 19.64 -14.76
CA THR A 31 -13.69 19.66 -14.99
C THR A 31 -13.00 21.02 -14.81
N ALA A 32 -12.28 21.17 -13.68
CA ALA A 32 -11.13 22.06 -13.64
C ALA A 32 -9.88 21.29 -14.10
N PRO A 33 -9.25 21.63 -15.24
CA PRO A 33 -7.86 21.29 -15.46
C PRO A 33 -6.93 22.32 -14.78
N ASP A 34 -5.70 21.87 -14.52
CA ASP A 34 -4.49 22.69 -14.30
C ASP A 34 -4.27 23.39 -12.95
N THR A 35 -3.44 22.77 -12.10
CA THR A 35 -1.99 23.11 -11.99
C THR A 35 -1.46 22.78 -10.58
N ALA A 36 -1.03 21.53 -10.41
CA ALA A 36 0.18 21.22 -9.63
C ALA A 36 0.79 19.96 -10.25
N SER A 37 1.09 20.07 -11.54
CA SER A 37 2.09 19.27 -12.21
C SER A 37 3.45 19.61 -11.60
N ALA A 38 3.70 19.13 -10.39
CA ALA A 38 5.04 18.98 -9.88
C ALA A 38 5.59 17.71 -10.52
N ALA A 39 6.05 17.88 -11.76
CA ALA A 39 6.88 16.97 -12.54
C ALA A 39 6.78 15.50 -12.09
N ALA A 40 5.89 14.74 -12.75
CA ALA A 40 6.08 13.31 -12.86
C ALA A 40 7.58 13.09 -13.17
N PRO A 41 8.35 12.39 -12.30
CA PRO A 41 9.77 12.22 -12.53
C PRO A 41 9.96 11.66 -13.94
N PRO A 42 10.92 12.14 -14.74
CA PRO A 42 11.24 11.48 -16.00
C PRO A 42 11.67 10.04 -15.68
N GLY A 43 10.78 9.09 -15.96
CA GLY A 43 10.87 7.70 -15.55
C GLY A 43 9.47 7.16 -15.21
N GLY A 44 9.10 6.00 -15.76
CA GLY A 44 7.74 5.48 -15.72
C GLY A 44 7.13 5.33 -14.32
N HIS A 45 5.85 4.93 -14.28
CA HIS A 45 5.12 4.72 -13.03
C HIS A 45 5.86 3.73 -12.09
N PRO A 46 5.76 3.91 -10.76
CA PRO A 46 6.27 2.95 -9.80
C PRO A 46 5.66 1.56 -10.03
N VAL A 47 6.42 0.51 -9.73
CA VAL A 47 5.96 -0.88 -9.89
C VAL A 47 6.25 -1.69 -8.63
N LEU A 48 5.36 -2.64 -8.33
CA LEU A 48 5.67 -3.76 -7.44
C LEU A 48 6.08 -4.94 -8.30
N VAL A 49 7.24 -5.51 -7.99
CA VAL A 49 7.80 -6.67 -8.69
C VAL A 49 7.73 -7.86 -7.76
N GLY A 50 6.93 -8.87 -8.10
CA GLY A 50 6.74 -10.03 -7.25
C GLY A 50 7.98 -10.90 -7.19
N ILE A 51 8.33 -11.37 -5.99
CA ILE A 51 9.50 -12.22 -5.75
C ILE A 51 9.13 -13.55 -5.09
N SER A 52 7.91 -13.70 -4.58
CA SER A 52 7.36 -14.95 -4.08
C SER A 52 6.32 -15.54 -5.03
N GLU A 53 6.24 -16.86 -5.11
CA GLU A 53 5.14 -17.57 -5.78
C GLU A 53 3.78 -17.26 -5.14
N PRO A 54 2.67 -17.24 -5.90
CA PRO A 54 2.57 -17.45 -7.36
C PRO A 54 2.82 -16.18 -8.21
N PHE A 55 3.27 -15.09 -7.58
CA PHE A 55 3.40 -13.78 -8.23
C PHE A 55 4.84 -13.50 -8.68
N ALA A 56 5.71 -14.51 -8.71
CA ALA A 56 7.11 -14.35 -9.05
C ALA A 56 7.26 -13.68 -10.42
N GLN A 57 8.12 -12.66 -10.49
CA GLN A 57 8.38 -11.83 -11.67
C GLN A 57 7.20 -11.01 -12.20
N GLN A 58 6.01 -11.10 -11.59
CA GLN A 58 4.88 -10.28 -11.99
C GLN A 58 5.13 -8.81 -11.65
N ARG A 59 4.90 -7.91 -12.61
CA ARG A 59 5.04 -6.46 -12.44
C ARG A 59 3.65 -5.84 -12.32
N LEU A 60 3.43 -5.10 -11.24
CA LEU A 60 2.17 -4.41 -10.97
C LEU A 60 2.42 -2.91 -10.97
N THR A 61 1.96 -2.23 -12.02
CA THR A 61 2.13 -0.78 -12.18
C THR A 61 1.20 0.01 -11.26
N LEU A 62 1.78 0.90 -10.46
CA LEU A 62 1.07 1.78 -9.53
C LEU A 62 0.78 3.12 -10.21
N LYS A 63 -0.40 3.20 -10.83
CA LYS A 63 -0.94 4.47 -11.35
C LYS A 63 -1.14 5.48 -10.21
N PRO A 64 -1.12 6.80 -10.49
CA PRO A 64 -1.42 7.82 -9.49
C PRO A 64 -2.76 7.57 -8.77
N GLY A 65 -2.83 8.00 -7.52
CA GLY A 65 -3.99 7.87 -6.65
C GLY A 65 -3.94 6.62 -5.75
N LYS A 66 -5.10 6.32 -5.15
CA LYS A 66 -5.29 5.21 -4.20
C LYS A 66 -5.70 3.94 -4.92
N ARG A 67 -5.03 2.83 -4.63
CA ARG A 67 -5.30 1.49 -5.15
C ARG A 67 -5.54 0.51 -4.01
N SER A 68 -6.58 -0.30 -4.15
CA SER A 68 -6.91 -1.36 -3.22
C SER A 68 -6.12 -2.63 -3.51
N VAL A 69 -5.62 -3.28 -2.46
CA VAL A 69 -4.89 -4.56 -2.52
C VAL A 69 -5.62 -5.58 -1.66
N GLY A 70 -5.88 -6.75 -2.22
CA GLY A 70 -6.50 -7.83 -1.45
C GLY A 70 -6.86 -9.04 -2.29
N ARG A 71 -7.40 -10.07 -1.65
CA ARG A 71 -7.77 -11.33 -2.28
C ARG A 71 -9.07 -11.24 -3.10
N GLN A 72 -9.96 -10.33 -2.73
CA GLN A 72 -11.26 -10.19 -3.41
C GLN A 72 -11.06 -9.61 -4.82
N ALA A 73 -11.83 -10.11 -5.79
CA ALA A 73 -11.76 -9.67 -7.18
C ALA A 73 -12.15 -8.20 -7.41
N ALA A 74 -12.79 -7.56 -6.43
CA ALA A 74 -13.17 -6.15 -6.48
C ALA A 74 -12.01 -5.18 -6.19
N ASN A 75 -10.84 -5.68 -5.76
CA ASN A 75 -9.67 -4.83 -5.54
C ASN A 75 -8.98 -4.47 -6.87
N ASP A 76 -8.30 -3.34 -6.90
CA ASP A 76 -7.47 -2.93 -8.03
C ASP A 76 -6.30 -3.90 -8.26
N ILE A 77 -5.68 -4.36 -7.16
CA ILE A 77 -4.60 -5.33 -7.15
C ILE A 77 -5.11 -6.58 -6.45
N VAL A 78 -5.40 -7.60 -7.25
CA VAL A 78 -5.96 -8.86 -6.77
C VAL A 78 -4.84 -9.86 -6.52
N LEU A 79 -4.68 -10.23 -5.24
CA LEU A 79 -3.71 -11.25 -4.81
C LEU A 79 -4.48 -12.50 -4.34
N GLN A 80 -4.72 -13.44 -5.26
CA GLN A 80 -5.44 -14.69 -4.99
C GLN A 80 -4.64 -15.69 -4.14
N GLU A 81 -4.30 -15.32 -2.91
CA GLU A 81 -3.56 -16.16 -1.98
C GLU A 81 -4.23 -16.19 -0.60
N GLY A 82 -4.23 -17.35 0.06
CA GLY A 82 -5.00 -17.60 1.28
C GLY A 82 -4.62 -16.75 2.49
N SER A 83 -3.36 -16.33 2.59
CA SER A 83 -2.87 -15.46 3.67
C SER A 83 -3.16 -13.97 3.43
N VAL A 84 -3.61 -13.58 2.23
CA VAL A 84 -4.05 -12.22 1.94
C VAL A 84 -5.53 -12.06 2.32
N SER A 85 -5.86 -10.96 2.99
CA SER A 85 -7.23 -10.63 3.40
C SER A 85 -8.05 -10.16 2.20
N SER A 86 -9.39 -10.28 2.25
CA SER A 86 -10.27 -9.86 1.15
C SER A 86 -10.04 -8.41 0.75
N GLN A 87 -9.95 -7.51 1.73
CA GLN A 87 -9.41 -6.16 1.62
C GLN A 87 -8.22 -6.09 2.58
N HIS A 88 -7.00 -5.99 2.06
CA HIS A 88 -5.79 -6.17 2.86
C HIS A 88 -5.08 -4.84 3.12
N ALA A 89 -4.86 -4.04 2.07
CA ALA A 89 -4.15 -2.78 2.17
C ALA A 89 -4.60 -1.78 1.09
N TRP A 90 -4.20 -0.53 1.27
CA TRP A 90 -4.15 0.47 0.21
C TRP A 90 -2.71 0.77 -0.17
N LEU A 91 -2.47 0.96 -1.46
CA LEU A 91 -1.28 1.59 -2.00
C LEU A 91 -1.68 2.97 -2.52
N VAL A 92 -1.02 4.00 -2.03
CA VAL A 92 -1.28 5.39 -2.43
C VAL A 92 -0.06 5.92 -3.15
N ASN A 93 -0.23 6.38 -4.38
CA ASN A 93 0.80 7.05 -5.17
C ASN A 93 0.43 8.52 -5.37
N ASP A 94 1.08 9.40 -4.62
CA ASP A 94 0.87 10.85 -4.65
C ASP A 94 2.02 11.52 -5.42
N GLY A 95 2.05 11.34 -6.75
CA GLY A 95 2.92 12.12 -7.64
C GLY A 95 4.43 11.89 -7.48
N GLY A 96 4.86 10.82 -6.82
CA GLY A 96 6.28 10.50 -6.63
C GLY A 96 6.62 9.92 -5.27
N GLU A 97 5.71 10.05 -4.31
CA GLU A 97 5.75 9.36 -3.03
C GLU A 97 4.71 8.25 -3.02
N CYS A 98 5.16 7.01 -2.78
CA CYS A 98 4.27 5.87 -2.61
C CYS A 98 4.23 5.47 -1.15
N ARG A 99 3.05 5.15 -0.64
CA ARG A 99 2.90 4.56 0.69
C ARG A 99 1.94 3.39 0.68
N VAL A 100 2.13 2.51 1.66
CA VAL A 100 1.25 1.38 1.94
C VAL A 100 0.51 1.62 3.25
N VAL A 101 -0.79 1.33 3.28
CA VAL A 101 -1.66 1.47 4.45
C VAL A 101 -2.39 0.14 4.68
N ASN A 102 -2.14 -0.52 5.81
CA ASN A 102 -2.76 -1.79 6.16
C ASN A 102 -4.18 -1.59 6.69
N LEU A 103 -5.15 -2.31 6.13
CA LEU A 103 -6.57 -2.23 6.49
C LEU A 103 -6.94 -3.29 7.55
N LEU A 104 -6.19 -3.33 8.65
CA LEU A 104 -6.36 -4.32 9.71
C LEU A 104 -6.35 -5.78 9.19
N SER A 105 -5.50 -6.06 8.21
CA SER A 105 -5.39 -7.41 7.66
C SER A 105 -4.96 -8.43 8.71
N THR A 106 -5.43 -9.67 8.55
CA THR A 106 -5.23 -10.76 9.51
C THR A 106 -3.75 -11.08 9.74
N ASN A 107 -2.98 -11.22 8.66
CA ASN A 107 -1.55 -11.56 8.71
C ASN A 107 -0.63 -10.32 8.70
N GLY A 108 -1.23 -9.13 8.54
CA GLY A 108 -0.51 -7.86 8.48
C GLY A 108 0.16 -7.57 7.13
N THR A 109 0.58 -6.32 7.03
CA THR A 109 1.48 -5.82 5.98
C THR A 109 2.85 -5.55 6.59
N TRP A 110 3.90 -5.89 5.87
CA TRP A 110 5.28 -5.73 6.32
C TRP A 110 6.09 -4.95 5.29
N VAL A 111 7.01 -4.12 5.76
CA VAL A 111 8.01 -3.42 4.94
C VAL A 111 9.38 -3.70 5.54
N ASN A 112 10.29 -4.30 4.76
CA ASN A 112 11.64 -4.67 5.21
C ASN A 112 11.64 -5.46 6.55
N ASP A 113 10.81 -6.50 6.63
CA ASP A 113 10.61 -7.37 7.81
C ASP A 113 10.02 -6.69 9.07
N GLU A 114 9.60 -5.43 8.97
CA GLU A 114 8.86 -4.74 10.02
C GLU A 114 7.36 -4.70 9.72
N LYS A 115 6.51 -5.05 10.71
CA LYS A 115 5.05 -5.00 10.55
C LYS A 115 4.57 -3.56 10.68
N VAL A 116 3.87 -3.06 9.67
CA VAL A 116 3.48 -1.64 9.60
C VAL A 116 1.97 -1.47 9.55
N HIS A 117 1.47 -0.37 10.13
CA HIS A 117 0.13 0.13 9.85
C HIS A 117 0.14 1.03 8.62
N GLU A 118 1.14 1.91 8.52
CA GLU A 118 1.38 2.79 7.39
C GLU A 118 2.90 2.97 7.21
N ALA A 119 3.39 2.98 5.97
CA ALA A 119 4.79 3.23 5.67
C ALA A 119 4.96 3.85 4.27
N THR A 120 5.87 4.82 4.17
CA THR A 120 6.32 5.36 2.88
C THR A 120 7.35 4.41 2.27
N LEU A 121 7.16 4.05 1.00
CA LEU A 121 7.99 3.10 0.27
C LEU A 121 9.13 3.81 -0.45
N LYS A 122 10.33 3.24 -0.34
CA LYS A 122 11.55 3.64 -1.03
C LYS A 122 11.94 2.59 -2.05
N ASP A 123 12.65 3.01 -3.10
CA ASP A 123 13.11 2.08 -4.14
C ASP A 123 13.94 0.94 -3.53
N GLY A 124 13.58 -0.29 -3.88
CA GLY A 124 14.19 -1.51 -3.36
C GLY A 124 13.55 -2.06 -2.09
N ASP A 125 12.56 -1.39 -1.50
CA ASP A 125 11.88 -1.90 -0.30
C ASP A 125 11.14 -3.21 -0.58
N HIS A 126 11.25 -4.14 0.36
CA HIS A 126 10.52 -5.39 0.36
C HIS A 126 9.17 -5.18 1.04
N VAL A 127 8.08 -5.33 0.29
CA VAL A 127 6.71 -5.19 0.78
C VAL A 127 6.05 -6.55 0.79
N ARG A 128 5.50 -6.95 1.93
CA ARG A 128 4.83 -8.24 2.10
C ARG A 128 3.39 -8.07 2.57
N PHE A 129 2.47 -8.69 1.84
CA PHE A 129 1.05 -8.81 2.17
C PHE A 129 0.76 -10.25 2.58
N GLY A 130 0.61 -10.51 3.88
CA GLY A 130 0.58 -11.89 4.38
C GLY A 130 1.88 -12.63 4.07
N ARG A 131 1.84 -13.63 3.18
CA ARG A 131 2.99 -14.40 2.68
C ARG A 131 3.47 -13.98 1.30
N VAL A 132 2.75 -13.08 0.62
CA VAL A 132 3.11 -12.64 -0.73
C VAL A 132 4.06 -11.45 -0.64
N GLU A 133 5.21 -11.56 -1.28
CA GLU A 133 6.31 -10.60 -1.22
C GLU A 133 6.61 -9.96 -2.58
N PHE A 134 6.82 -8.65 -2.54
CA PHE A 134 7.14 -7.80 -3.67
C PHE A 134 8.33 -6.90 -3.35
N VAL A 135 9.07 -6.49 -4.37
CA VAL A 135 10.04 -5.39 -4.28
C VAL A 135 9.41 -4.16 -4.92
N PHE A 136 9.40 -3.05 -4.20
CA PHE A 136 8.97 -1.76 -4.73
C PHE A 136 10.06 -1.13 -5.59
N ARG A 137 9.70 -0.68 -6.78
CA ARG A 137 10.56 0.15 -7.65
C ARG A 137 9.87 1.46 -7.95
N ARG A 138 10.59 2.56 -7.75
CA ARG A 138 10.08 3.91 -8.01
C ARG A 138 9.93 4.20 -9.51
N ARG A 139 10.65 3.46 -10.35
CA ARG A 139 10.57 3.54 -11.82
C ARG A 139 10.43 2.16 -12.40
N ASP A 140 9.51 2.00 -13.34
CA ASP A 140 9.53 0.88 -14.27
C ASP A 140 10.64 1.14 -15.30
N ASP A 141 11.86 0.70 -14.98
CA ASP A 141 13.01 0.81 -15.88
C ASP A 141 13.02 -0.27 -16.97
N GLY A 142 11.99 -1.13 -17.02
CA GLY A 142 11.92 -2.25 -17.95
C GLY A 142 13.07 -3.25 -17.81
N SER A 143 13.91 -3.12 -16.76
CA SER A 143 14.97 -4.07 -16.53
C SER A 143 14.31 -5.37 -16.09
N GLU A 144 14.41 -6.38 -16.96
CA GLU A 144 14.08 -7.75 -16.61
C GLU A 144 14.72 -8.03 -15.25
N VAL A 145 13.95 -8.60 -14.33
CA VAL A 145 14.51 -9.25 -13.16
C VAL A 145 15.35 -10.38 -13.73
N ARG A 146 16.62 -10.09 -14.05
CA ARG A 146 17.60 -11.09 -14.45
C ARG A 146 17.57 -12.10 -13.33
N ALA A 147 16.95 -13.23 -13.61
CA ALA A 147 16.94 -14.41 -12.78
C ALA A 147 18.40 -14.80 -12.60
N GLN A 148 19.04 -14.26 -11.56
CA GLN A 148 20.28 -14.79 -11.02
C GLN A 148 19.89 -16.02 -10.22
N GLY A 149 19.66 -17.12 -10.93
CA GLY A 149 19.86 -18.44 -10.37
C GLY A 149 21.32 -18.53 -9.89
N GLY A 150 21.50 -18.81 -8.60
CA GLY A 150 22.78 -19.21 -8.04
C GLY A 150 23.57 -18.11 -7.35
N GLY A 151 23.27 -17.86 -6.07
CA GLY A 151 24.10 -16.95 -5.27
C GLY A 151 23.72 -16.89 -3.80
N ARG A 152 24.02 -17.95 -3.06
CA ARG A 152 24.14 -17.99 -1.59
C ARG A 152 25.13 -16.91 -1.10
N ARG A 153 24.84 -15.60 -1.21
CA ARG A 153 25.84 -14.53 -1.01
C ARG A 153 25.24 -13.20 -0.56
N ARG A 154 24.49 -13.18 0.55
CA ARG A 154 24.30 -11.92 1.31
C ARG A 154 24.20 -12.10 2.83
N LEU A 155 24.76 -13.19 3.37
CA LEU A 155 24.85 -13.41 4.82
C LEU A 155 26.22 -13.05 5.42
N TRP A 156 27.23 -12.69 4.61
CA TRP A 156 28.64 -12.72 5.03
C TRP A 156 29.39 -11.38 4.98
N ARG A 157 28.70 -10.23 4.92
CA ARG A 157 29.35 -8.92 5.14
C ARG A 157 29.19 -8.34 6.54
N TRP A 158 28.42 -9.00 7.42
CA TRP A 158 28.31 -8.66 8.84
C TRP A 158 28.86 -9.75 9.79
N LEU A 159 29.12 -10.97 9.30
CA LEU A 159 29.71 -12.03 10.14
C LEU A 159 31.22 -11.86 10.38
N GLY A 160 31.94 -11.17 9.48
CA GLY A 160 33.38 -10.96 9.62
C GLY A 160 33.79 -10.09 10.81
N ILE A 161 32.98 -9.09 11.16
CA ILE A 161 33.28 -8.18 12.28
C ILE A 161 32.91 -8.82 13.62
N ALA A 162 31.81 -9.58 13.68
CA ALA A 162 31.38 -10.25 14.92
C ALA A 162 32.35 -11.35 15.38
N VAL A 163 32.95 -12.12 14.45
CA VAL A 163 33.92 -13.17 14.79
C VAL A 163 35.26 -12.56 15.22
N VAL A 164 35.73 -11.47 14.59
CA VAL A 164 36.98 -10.81 14.99
C VAL A 164 36.87 -10.16 16.37
N VAL A 165 35.73 -9.54 16.70
CA VAL A 165 35.50 -8.92 18.02
C VAL A 165 35.38 -9.98 19.12
N LEU A 166 34.71 -11.11 18.86
CA LEU A 166 34.62 -12.21 19.83
C LEU A 166 35.97 -12.88 20.10
N VAL A 167 36.81 -13.07 19.07
CA VAL A 167 38.15 -13.65 19.24
C VAL A 167 39.07 -12.70 20.00
N LEU A 168 39.05 -11.40 19.71
CA LEU A 168 39.86 -10.41 20.45
C LEU A 168 39.42 -10.28 21.92
N ALA A 169 38.11 -10.30 22.19
CA ALA A 169 37.60 -10.26 23.56
C ALA A 169 37.97 -11.53 24.36
N ALA A 170 37.97 -12.71 23.73
CA ALA A 170 38.37 -13.96 24.37
C ALA A 170 39.88 -14.01 24.68
N VAL A 171 40.73 -13.57 23.74
CA VAL A 171 42.20 -13.50 23.96
C VAL A 171 42.54 -12.49 25.06
N ALA A 172 41.86 -11.34 25.11
CA ALA A 172 42.08 -10.35 26.16
C ALA A 172 41.69 -10.86 27.56
N ARG A 173 40.62 -11.67 27.68
CA ARG A 173 40.24 -12.28 28.97
C ARG A 173 41.26 -13.29 29.45
N ILE A 174 41.72 -14.18 28.57
CA ILE A 174 42.69 -15.23 28.92
C ILE A 174 44.03 -14.62 29.39
N LEU A 175 44.46 -13.50 28.81
CA LEU A 175 45.67 -12.79 29.22
C LEU A 175 45.51 -12.02 30.55
N LEU A 176 44.29 -11.65 30.94
CA LEU A 176 44.02 -11.00 32.24
C LEU A 176 43.88 -12.01 33.39
N GLU A 177 43.51 -13.25 33.10
CA GLU A 177 43.32 -14.32 34.09
C GLU A 177 44.61 -15.09 34.40
N THR A 178 45.69 -14.84 33.64
CA THR A 178 46.99 -15.54 33.76
C THR A 178 48.14 -14.65 34.25
N ALA A 179 47.85 -13.42 34.68
CA ALA A 179 48.79 -12.48 35.31
C ALA A 179 48.42 -12.26 36.78
#